data_AF-A0A2G5ILZ6-F1
#
_entry.id   AF-A0A2G5ILZ6-F1
#
_cell.length_a   1.000
_cell.length_b   1.000
_cell.length_c   1.000
_cell.angle_alpha   90.00
_cell.angle_beta   90.00
_cell.angle_gamma   90.00
#
_symmetry.space_group_name_H-M   'P 1'
#
loop_
_entity.id
_entity.type
_entity.pdbx_description
1 polymer ?
#
loop_
_entity_poly.entity_id
_entity_poly.type
_entity_poly.pdbx_seq_one_letter_code
_entity_poly.pdbx_strand_id
1 'polypeptide(L)'
;MPDAARPNAVSDADRSRTIDEPRLTTRQRTRRRRLPRHVAVALPLALTGLVSLLFSGNALRPFERITTIEARMASKSDYFKDPEVQRLLLKHGIRVDIHRLGSRGIATQSLKGMDVVFPSGQPAAKLILGRQEHSVRSVCPFVTPLVLGTFRDYADTLVKAGGRVGLKKAAAATGGRMVDANLSSLSGAFKEIRGCH
;
A
#
# COMPACT_ATOMS: atom_id res chain seq x y z
N MET A 1 -82.15 -6.99 -60.65
CA MET A 1 -82.99 -5.77 -60.78
C MET A 1 -84.36 -6.07 -60.22
N PRO A 2 -85.13 -5.11 -59.68
CA PRO A 2 -84.83 -3.76 -59.16
C PRO A 2 -85.05 -3.78 -57.61
N ASP A 3 -84.93 -2.72 -56.81
CA ASP A 3 -85.98 -1.71 -56.54
C ASP A 3 -85.39 -0.78 -55.46
N ALA A 4 -84.89 0.39 -55.85
CA ALA A 4 -85.56 1.68 -55.71
C ALA A 4 -86.18 1.96 -54.32
N ALA A 5 -85.52 2.89 -53.63
CA ALA A 5 -86.09 4.01 -52.87
C ALA A 5 -87.09 3.73 -51.73
N ARG A 6 -86.69 4.15 -50.52
CA ARG A 6 -87.44 5.15 -49.73
C ARG A 6 -86.53 5.78 -48.66
N PRO A 7 -86.38 7.11 -48.63
CA PRO A 7 -85.70 7.81 -47.55
C PRO A 7 -86.67 8.06 -46.39
N ASN A 8 -86.39 7.46 -45.24
CA ASN A 8 -87.06 7.81 -43.98
C ASN A 8 -86.19 8.81 -43.24
N ALA A 9 -86.65 10.06 -43.24
CA ALA A 9 -86.13 11.11 -42.38
C ALA A 9 -86.39 10.71 -40.91
N VAL A 10 -85.33 10.42 -40.16
CA VAL A 10 -85.39 10.38 -38.70
C VAL A 10 -84.69 11.63 -38.20
N SER A 11 -85.58 12.52 -37.75
CA SER A 11 -85.43 13.72 -36.94
C SER A 11 -84.20 13.76 -36.02
N ASP A 12 -83.63 14.96 -35.95
CA ASP A 12 -82.46 15.51 -35.26
C ASP A 12 -82.44 15.34 -33.71
N ALA A 13 -83.01 14.26 -33.17
CA ALA A 13 -83.15 14.04 -31.73
C ALA A 13 -81.95 13.32 -31.07
N ASP A 14 -80.88 13.03 -31.82
CA ASP A 14 -79.70 12.28 -31.34
C ASP A 14 -78.39 13.08 -31.39
N ARG A 15 -78.43 14.36 -31.00
CA ARG A 15 -77.21 15.11 -30.67
C ARG A 15 -77.31 15.75 -29.29
N SER A 16 -76.32 15.41 -28.47
CA SER A 16 -75.94 16.03 -27.20
C SER A 16 -76.79 15.71 -25.97
N ARG A 17 -76.83 14.44 -25.54
CA ARG A 17 -76.69 14.14 -24.11
C ARG A 17 -75.21 14.17 -23.75
N THR A 18 -74.71 15.34 -23.35
CA THR A 18 -73.44 15.45 -22.64
C THR A 18 -73.57 14.70 -21.32
N ILE A 19 -72.99 13.51 -21.26
CA ILE A 19 -72.79 12.76 -20.01
C ILE A 19 -71.81 13.61 -19.20
N ASP A 20 -72.31 14.24 -18.14
CA ASP A 20 -71.49 14.98 -17.20
C ASP A 20 -70.58 13.97 -16.47
N GLU A 21 -69.29 14.03 -16.76
CA GLU A 21 -68.29 13.11 -16.23
C GLU A 21 -68.19 13.32 -14.70
N PRO A 22 -68.36 12.27 -13.87
CA PRO A 22 -68.31 12.44 -12.42
C PRO A 22 -66.88 12.80 -12.01
N ARG A 23 -66.65 14.10 -11.75
CA ARG A 23 -65.38 14.57 -11.22
C ARG A 23 -65.15 13.96 -9.84
N LEU A 24 -64.23 13.00 -9.76
CA LEU A 24 -63.69 12.50 -8.50
C LEU A 24 -63.00 13.67 -7.78
N THR A 25 -63.72 14.31 -6.85
CA THR A 25 -63.10 15.22 -5.88
C THR A 25 -62.42 14.36 -4.82
N THR A 26 -61.16 14.00 -5.07
CA THR A 26 -60.34 13.38 -4.02
C THR A 26 -60.07 14.44 -2.96
N ARG A 27 -60.76 14.32 -1.82
CA ARG A 27 -60.53 15.16 -0.64
C ARG A 27 -59.10 14.89 -0.15
N GLN A 28 -58.15 15.76 -0.51
CA GLN A 28 -56.80 15.71 0.04
C GLN A 28 -56.85 15.97 1.54
N ARG A 29 -56.94 14.88 2.30
CA ARG A 29 -56.80 14.87 3.75
C ARG A 29 -55.35 15.26 4.04
N THR A 30 -55.12 16.49 4.47
CA THR A 30 -53.82 17.00 4.93
C THR A 30 -53.35 16.17 6.12
N ARG A 31 -52.66 15.07 5.82
CA ARG A 31 -52.05 14.18 6.79
C ARG A 31 -50.86 14.95 7.37
N ARG A 32 -51.08 15.69 8.46
CA ARG A 32 -50.00 16.30 9.27
C ARG A 32 -48.95 15.21 9.48
N ARG A 33 -47.80 15.34 8.81
CA ARG A 33 -46.64 14.45 8.96
C ARG A 33 -46.13 14.62 10.39
N ARG A 34 -46.70 13.85 11.32
CA ARG A 34 -46.09 13.69 12.64
C ARG A 34 -44.77 12.97 12.38
N LEU A 35 -43.67 13.68 12.58
CA LEU A 35 -42.34 13.09 12.52
C LEU A 35 -42.33 11.87 13.46
N PRO A 36 -41.93 10.68 12.97
CA PRO A 36 -41.90 9.49 13.81
C PRO A 36 -40.99 9.77 15.01
N ARG A 37 -41.41 9.38 16.21
CA ARG A 37 -40.72 9.68 17.48
C ARG A 37 -39.23 9.32 17.45
N HIS A 38 -38.84 8.31 16.67
CA HIS A 38 -37.45 7.93 16.44
C HIS A 38 -36.61 9.04 15.79
N VAL A 39 -37.18 9.84 14.89
CA VAL A 39 -36.49 10.99 14.27
C VAL A 39 -36.30 12.11 15.28
N ALA A 40 -37.27 12.33 16.17
CA ALA A 40 -37.16 13.34 17.23
C ALA A 40 -36.07 12.99 18.27
N VAL A 41 -35.77 11.70 18.47
CA VAL A 41 -34.72 11.22 19.38
C VAL A 41 -33.36 11.09 18.68
N ALA A 42 -33.33 10.66 17.42
CA ALA A 42 -32.08 10.48 16.68
C ALA A 42 -31.40 11.81 16.31
N LEU A 43 -32.19 12.85 16.03
CA LEU A 43 -31.67 14.17 15.64
C LEU A 43 -30.80 14.84 16.73
N PRO A 44 -31.23 14.95 18.01
CA PRO A 44 -30.40 15.54 19.05
C PRO A 44 -29.15 14.70 19.30
N LEU A 45 -29.24 13.37 19.30
CA LEU A 45 -28.10 12.45 19.43
C LEU A 45 -27.04 12.70 18.33
N ALA A 46 -27.47 12.80 17.08
CA ALA A 46 -26.60 13.11 15.95
C ALA A 46 -25.96 14.50 16.07
N LEU A 47 -26.74 15.52 16.48
CA LEU A 47 -26.25 16.87 16.74
C LEU A 47 -25.22 16.92 17.88
N THR A 48 -25.48 16.25 19.01
CA THR A 48 -24.50 16.15 20.10
C THR A 48 -23.23 15.41 19.68
N GLY A 49 -23.34 14.34 18.89
CA GLY A 49 -22.19 13.63 18.33
C GLY A 49 -21.35 14.54 17.43
N LEU A 50 -22.01 15.29 16.54
CA LEU A 50 -21.36 16.26 15.64
C LEU A 50 -20.68 17.39 16.41
N VAL A 51 -21.37 18.00 17.38
CA VAL A 51 -20.84 19.09 18.22
C VAL A 51 -19.66 18.59 19.05
N SER A 52 -19.75 17.40 19.63
CA SER A 52 -18.63 16.77 20.33
C SER A 52 -17.43 16.56 19.41
N LEU A 53 -17.64 16.11 18.17
CA LEU A 53 -16.58 15.93 17.17
C LEU A 53 -15.87 17.25 16.80
N LEU A 54 -16.65 18.33 16.69
CA LEU A 54 -16.18 19.68 16.39
C LEU A 54 -15.37 20.27 17.56
N PHE A 55 -15.88 20.17 18.79
CA PHE A 55 -15.22 20.69 19.99
C PHE A 55 -13.97 19.88 20.38
N SER A 56 -13.95 18.57 20.11
CA SER A 56 -12.81 17.69 20.41
C SER A 56 -11.61 17.93 19.47
N GLY A 57 -11.75 18.79 18.45
CA GLY A 57 -10.71 19.02 17.43
C GLY A 57 -10.42 17.79 16.55
N ASN A 58 -11.18 16.71 16.76
CA ASN A 58 -11.00 15.44 16.07
C ASN A 58 -11.65 15.44 14.68
N ALA A 59 -12.61 16.35 14.43
CA ALA A 59 -13.22 16.56 13.12
C ALA A 59 -12.22 17.04 12.05
N LEU A 60 -11.14 17.71 12.48
CA LEU A 60 -10.13 18.33 11.62
C LEU A 60 -8.76 17.65 11.73
N ARG A 61 -8.63 16.56 12.49
CA ARG A 61 -7.38 15.79 12.44
C ARG A 61 -7.21 15.35 10.99
N PRO A 62 -6.15 15.82 10.30
CA PRO A 62 -5.87 15.30 8.98
C PRO A 62 -5.75 13.80 9.19
N PHE A 63 -6.59 13.01 8.50
CA PHE A 63 -6.34 11.58 8.38
C PHE A 63 -4.87 11.46 8.06
N GLU A 64 -4.11 10.92 9.02
CA GLU A 64 -2.67 10.82 8.91
C GLU A 64 -2.46 10.11 7.58
N ARG A 65 -1.95 10.84 6.57
CA ARG A 65 -2.01 10.38 5.19
C ARG A 65 -0.99 9.25 5.08
N ILE A 66 -1.47 8.04 5.32
CA ILE A 66 -0.67 6.83 5.21
C ILE A 66 -0.31 6.72 3.73
N THR A 67 0.98 6.94 3.45
CA THR A 67 1.53 6.74 2.11
C THR A 67 1.82 5.26 1.96
N THR A 68 1.06 4.59 1.10
CA THR A 68 1.33 3.19 0.74
C THR A 68 2.45 3.17 -0.29
N ILE A 69 3.54 2.49 0.05
CA ILE A 69 4.71 2.27 -0.80
C ILE A 69 4.62 0.86 -1.36
N GLU A 70 4.62 0.75 -2.68
CA GLU A 70 4.65 -0.54 -3.38
C GLU A 70 6.07 -1.06 -3.45
N ALA A 71 6.35 -2.14 -2.72
CA ALA A 71 7.68 -2.72 -2.61
C ALA A 71 7.76 -4.13 -3.18
N ARG A 72 8.72 -4.38 -4.07
CA ARG A 72 9.11 -5.73 -4.49
C ARG A 72 10.29 -6.23 -3.70
N MET A 73 10.17 -7.43 -3.13
CA MET A 73 11.23 -7.98 -2.28
C MET A 73 11.57 -9.43 -2.66
N ALA A 74 12.86 -9.69 -2.87
CA ALA A 74 13.38 -11.05 -3.04
C ALA A 74 13.98 -11.63 -1.76
N SER A 75 14.41 -10.77 -0.85
CA SER A 75 14.95 -11.12 0.46
C SER A 75 14.44 -10.12 1.50
N LYS A 76 14.44 -10.52 2.78
CA LYS A 76 14.03 -9.70 3.94
C LYS A 76 12.54 -9.32 3.98
N SER A 77 11.69 -9.96 3.18
CA SER A 77 10.23 -9.78 3.26
C SER A 77 9.71 -10.03 4.68
N ASP A 78 10.32 -10.98 5.39
CA ASP A 78 9.86 -11.39 6.72
C ASP A 78 10.14 -10.30 7.78
N TYR A 79 11.19 -9.49 7.59
CA TYR A 79 11.47 -8.32 8.43
C TYR A 79 10.35 -7.27 8.34
N PHE A 80 9.84 -7.01 7.13
CA PHE A 80 8.76 -6.03 6.93
C PHE A 80 7.35 -6.58 7.24
N LYS A 81 7.25 -7.89 7.48
CA LYS A 81 6.04 -8.53 8.01
C LYS A 81 5.97 -8.54 9.52
N ASP A 82 7.07 -8.18 10.19
CA ASP A 82 7.11 -8.08 11.64
C ASP A 82 6.13 -6.98 12.12
N PRO A 83 5.22 -7.29 13.07
CA PRO A 83 4.25 -6.32 13.57
C PRO A 83 4.89 -5.08 14.21
N GLU A 84 6.07 -5.20 14.83
CA GLU A 84 6.79 -4.05 15.38
C GLU A 84 7.32 -3.14 14.28
N VAL A 85 7.86 -3.71 13.21
CA VAL A 85 8.36 -2.96 12.04
C VAL A 85 7.20 -2.25 11.34
N GLN A 86 6.07 -2.94 11.14
CA GLN A 86 4.87 -2.33 10.56
C GLN A 86 4.35 -1.17 11.42
N ARG A 87 4.30 -1.35 12.74
CA ARG A 87 3.88 -0.29 13.67
C ARG A 87 4.82 0.91 13.61
N LEU A 88 6.13 0.68 13.54
CA LEU A 88 7.12 1.76 13.43
C LEU A 88 6.97 2.51 12.10
N LEU A 89 6.82 1.79 10.99
CA LEU A 89 6.58 2.39 9.67
C LEU A 89 5.28 3.20 9.62
N LEU A 90 4.20 2.66 10.20
CA LEU A 90 2.91 3.36 10.29
C LEU A 90 2.99 4.63 11.16
N LYS A 91 3.78 4.60 12.24
CA LYS A 91 4.05 5.82 13.05
C LYS A 91 4.76 6.91 12.23
N HIS A 92 5.51 6.51 11.21
CA HIS A 92 6.12 7.43 10.24
C HIS A 92 5.21 7.75 9.05
N GLY A 93 3.93 7.33 9.08
CA GLY A 93 2.96 7.56 8.01
C GLY A 93 3.21 6.69 6.76
N ILE A 94 3.98 5.62 6.88
CA ILE A 94 4.35 4.74 5.79
C ILE A 94 3.68 3.38 5.97
N ARG A 95 3.01 2.90 4.93
CA ARG A 95 2.57 1.51 4.82
C ARG A 95 3.33 0.87 3.67
N VAL A 96 3.87 -0.32 3.89
CA VAL A 96 4.60 -1.04 2.84
C VAL A 96 3.74 -2.21 2.38
N ASP A 97 3.38 -2.21 1.10
CA ASP A 97 2.80 -3.40 0.47
C ASP A 97 3.91 -4.24 -0.16
N ILE A 98 3.95 -5.53 0.16
CA ILE A 98 5.09 -6.41 -0.12
C ILE A 98 4.70 -7.46 -1.14
N HIS A 99 5.24 -7.30 -2.34
CA HIS A 99 5.15 -8.28 -3.41
C HIS A 99 6.41 -9.16 -3.41
N ARG A 100 6.30 -10.37 -2.85
CA ARG A 100 7.43 -11.33 -2.77
C ARG A 100 7.68 -11.99 -4.13
N LEU A 101 8.91 -11.92 -4.62
CA LEU A 101 9.37 -12.60 -5.83
C LEU A 101 10.62 -13.43 -5.53
N GLY A 102 10.80 -14.59 -6.17
CA GLY A 102 12.04 -15.35 -6.07
C GLY A 102 13.26 -14.57 -6.61
N SER A 103 14.47 -14.94 -6.18
CA SER A 103 15.72 -14.23 -6.52
C SER A 103 15.97 -14.04 -8.02
N ARG A 104 15.50 -14.98 -8.85
CA ARG A 104 15.59 -14.91 -10.31
C ARG A 104 14.49 -14.03 -10.92
N GLY A 105 13.29 -14.08 -10.36
CA GLY A 105 12.12 -13.36 -10.87
C GLY A 105 12.22 -11.85 -10.72
N ILE A 106 12.88 -11.36 -9.66
CA ILE A 106 13.03 -9.91 -9.44
C ILE A 106 13.99 -9.24 -10.42
N ALA A 107 14.91 -10.01 -11.01
CA ALA A 107 15.85 -9.50 -11.99
C ALA A 107 15.24 -9.46 -13.40
N THR A 108 14.38 -10.44 -13.75
CA THR A 108 13.86 -10.62 -15.11
C THR A 108 12.49 -9.98 -15.35
N GLN A 109 11.67 -9.81 -14.31
CA GLN A 109 10.33 -9.24 -14.46
C GLN A 109 10.36 -7.71 -14.44
N SER A 110 9.41 -7.10 -15.16
CA SER A 110 9.21 -5.66 -15.16
C SER A 110 8.91 -5.14 -13.76
N LEU A 111 9.65 -4.12 -13.33
CA LEU A 111 9.51 -3.43 -12.05
C LEU A 111 8.66 -2.14 -12.18
N LYS A 112 7.94 -1.99 -13.29
CA LYS A 112 7.14 -0.80 -13.59
C LYS A 112 6.01 -0.63 -12.56
N GLY A 113 5.88 0.58 -12.02
CA GLY A 113 4.87 0.91 -11.01
C GLY A 113 5.26 0.55 -9.57
N MET A 114 6.52 0.19 -9.31
CA MET A 114 7.04 -0.07 -7.97
C MET A 114 7.89 1.11 -7.49
N ASP A 115 7.69 1.52 -6.23
CA ASP A 115 8.44 2.62 -5.62
C ASP A 115 9.79 2.14 -5.07
N VAL A 116 9.82 0.93 -4.51
CA VAL A 116 11.02 0.38 -3.86
C VAL A 116 11.25 -1.08 -4.25
N VAL A 117 12.51 -1.45 -4.47
CA VAL A 117 12.90 -2.82 -4.82
C VAL A 117 14.03 -3.29 -3.91
N PHE A 118 13.82 -4.42 -3.23
CA PHE A 118 14.80 -5.10 -2.38
C PHE A 118 15.29 -6.39 -3.03
N PRO A 119 16.43 -6.35 -3.75
CA PRO A 119 17.02 -7.54 -4.35
C PRO A 119 17.61 -8.49 -3.29
N SER A 120 17.91 -9.72 -3.70
CA SER A 120 18.50 -10.75 -2.81
C SER A 120 19.95 -10.47 -2.41
N GLY A 121 20.62 -9.53 -3.08
CA GLY A 121 22.00 -9.12 -2.78
C GLY A 121 22.56 -8.14 -3.80
N GLN A 122 23.80 -7.71 -3.61
CA GLN A 122 24.49 -6.77 -4.50
C GLN A 122 24.56 -7.22 -5.97
N PRO A 123 24.83 -8.51 -6.29
CA PRO A 123 24.87 -8.94 -7.69
C PRO A 123 23.53 -8.75 -8.41
N ALA A 124 22.43 -9.12 -7.75
CA ALA A 124 21.08 -8.91 -8.28
C ALA A 124 20.75 -7.41 -8.39
N ALA A 125 21.18 -6.58 -7.42
CA ALA A 125 21.02 -5.14 -7.50
C ALA A 125 21.71 -4.54 -8.74
N LYS A 126 22.95 -4.96 -9.04
CA LYS A 126 23.70 -4.50 -10.22
C LYS A 126 23.00 -4.89 -11.52
N LEU A 127 22.48 -6.12 -11.61
CA LEU A 127 21.73 -6.58 -12.79
C LEU A 127 20.45 -5.78 -13.02
N ILE A 128 19.76 -5.40 -11.94
CA ILE A 128 18.56 -4.55 -12.03
C ILE A 128 18.95 -3.14 -12.47
N LEU A 129 19.94 -2.53 -11.83
CA LEU A 129 20.39 -1.17 -12.14
C LEU A 129 20.87 -1.04 -13.59
N GLY A 130 21.59 -2.04 -14.12
CA GLY A 130 22.06 -2.03 -15.50
C GLY A 130 20.97 -2.19 -16.56
N ARG A 131 19.73 -2.53 -16.17
CA ARG A 131 18.57 -2.65 -17.07
C ARG A 131 17.63 -1.45 -17.00
N GLN A 132 17.82 -0.56 -16.04
CA GLN A 132 16.97 0.61 -15.89
C GLN A 132 17.46 1.72 -16.82
N GLU A 133 16.55 2.29 -17.61
CA GLU A 133 16.85 3.41 -18.51
C GLU A 133 16.99 4.74 -17.75
N HIS A 134 16.61 4.77 -16.48
CA HIS A 134 16.64 5.98 -15.65
C HIS A 134 17.57 5.80 -14.44
N SER A 135 18.09 6.91 -13.95
CA SER A 135 18.94 6.91 -12.75
C SER A 135 18.11 6.57 -11.52
N VAL A 136 18.30 5.36 -10.98
CA VAL A 136 17.65 4.89 -9.77
C VAL A 136 18.59 5.05 -8.59
N ARG A 137 18.11 5.65 -7.49
CA ARG A 137 18.90 5.78 -6.26
C ARG A 137 19.06 4.41 -5.59
N SER A 138 20.30 4.00 -5.38
CA SER A 138 20.63 2.76 -4.65
C SER A 138 21.12 3.08 -3.24
N VAL A 139 20.58 2.37 -2.24
CA VAL A 139 20.97 2.46 -0.83
C VAL A 139 21.15 1.05 -0.27
N CYS A 140 22.11 0.85 0.62
CA CYS A 140 22.36 -0.45 1.28
C CYS A 140 22.03 -0.36 2.79
N PRO A 141 20.74 -0.49 3.17
CA PRO A 141 20.34 -0.38 4.58
C PRO A 141 20.68 -1.62 5.40
N PHE A 142 20.87 -2.78 4.75
CA PHE A 142 21.17 -4.03 5.42
C PHE A 142 22.52 -4.57 4.96
N VAL A 143 23.44 -4.71 5.92
CA VAL A 143 24.75 -5.31 5.71
C VAL A 143 24.90 -6.51 6.62
N THR A 144 25.36 -7.63 6.05
CA THR A 144 25.75 -8.81 6.82
C THR A 144 27.27 -8.90 6.76
N PRO A 145 28.00 -8.58 7.84
CA PRO A 145 29.44 -8.75 7.86
C PRO A 145 29.77 -10.24 7.78
N LEU A 146 30.59 -10.62 6.80
CA LEU A 146 31.16 -11.96 6.72
C LEU A 146 32.41 -11.99 7.62
N VAL A 147 32.39 -12.81 8.66
CA VAL A 147 33.53 -13.02 9.55
C VAL A 147 34.06 -14.43 9.33
N LEU A 148 35.31 -14.52 8.87
CA LEU A 148 36.01 -15.80 8.77
C LEU A 148 36.81 -16.00 10.06
N GLY A 149 36.28 -16.84 10.97
CA GLY A 149 37.03 -17.32 12.13
C GLY A 149 37.77 -18.60 11.77
N THR A 150 39.10 -18.61 11.88
CA THR A 150 39.91 -19.84 11.78
C THR A 150 40.52 -20.15 13.13
N PHE A 151 40.87 -21.41 13.41
CA PHE A 151 41.70 -21.71 14.59
C PHE A 151 43.08 -21.06 14.41
N ARG A 152 43.67 -20.65 15.53
CA ARG A 152 44.94 -19.91 15.56
C ARG A 152 46.06 -20.63 14.83
N ASP A 153 46.19 -21.95 15.04
CA ASP A 153 47.25 -22.74 14.40
C ASP A 153 47.10 -22.79 12.87
N TYR A 154 45.86 -22.83 12.37
CA TYR A 154 45.58 -22.73 10.94
C TYR A 154 45.82 -21.31 10.41
N ALA A 155 45.48 -20.27 11.18
CA ALA A 155 45.78 -18.89 10.80
C ALA A 155 47.30 -18.69 10.67
N ASP A 156 48.06 -19.15 11.65
CA ASP A 156 49.51 -18.97 11.73
C ASP A 156 50.24 -19.74 10.62
N THR A 157 49.78 -20.96 10.30
CA THR A 157 50.30 -21.72 9.15
C THR A 157 49.97 -21.05 7.82
N LEU A 158 48.75 -20.54 7.64
CA LEU A 158 48.36 -19.76 6.45
C LEU A 158 49.18 -18.47 6.32
N VAL A 159 49.44 -17.76 7.42
CA VAL A 159 50.26 -16.55 7.42
C VAL A 159 51.71 -16.88 7.07
N LYS A 160 52.29 -17.93 7.66
CA LYS A 160 53.64 -18.42 7.35
C LYS A 160 53.78 -18.86 5.90
N ALA A 161 52.73 -19.46 5.33
CA ALA A 161 52.67 -19.85 3.92
C ALA A 161 52.38 -18.66 2.96
N GLY A 162 52.33 -17.42 3.45
CA GLY A 162 52.09 -16.23 2.62
C GLY A 162 50.62 -15.93 2.31
N GLY A 163 49.68 -16.73 2.85
CA GLY A 163 48.23 -16.56 2.68
C GLY A 163 47.70 -15.20 3.14
N ARG A 164 48.40 -14.53 4.06
CA ARG A 164 48.08 -13.16 4.50
C ARG A 164 48.06 -12.15 3.35
N VAL A 165 48.96 -12.30 2.37
CA VAL A 165 49.02 -11.41 1.19
C VAL A 165 47.85 -11.70 0.25
N GLY A 166 47.51 -12.97 0.05
CA GLY A 166 46.35 -13.39 -0.73
C GLY A 166 45.03 -12.90 -0.13
N LEU A 167 44.87 -13.04 1.19
CA LEU A 167 43.70 -12.55 1.94
C LEU A 167 43.58 -11.02 1.89
N LYS A 168 44.68 -10.29 2.03
CA LYS A 168 44.68 -8.82 1.86
C LYS A 168 44.27 -8.40 0.45
N LYS A 169 44.77 -9.08 -0.59
CA LYS A 169 44.38 -8.81 -1.99
C LYS A 169 42.90 -9.11 -2.22
N ALA A 170 42.39 -10.23 -1.71
CA ALA A 170 40.98 -10.60 -1.81
C ALA A 170 40.07 -9.60 -1.07
N ALA A 171 40.47 -9.19 0.13
CA ALA A 171 39.77 -8.17 0.91
C ALA A 171 39.71 -6.84 0.15
N ALA A 172 40.84 -6.35 -0.37
CA ALA A 172 40.87 -5.12 -1.17
C ALA A 172 39.98 -5.22 -2.43
N ALA A 173 39.98 -6.37 -3.12
CA ALA A 173 39.17 -6.58 -4.32
C ALA A 173 37.65 -6.63 -4.04
N THR A 174 37.25 -7.02 -2.83
CA THR A 174 35.85 -7.12 -2.41
C THR A 174 35.39 -5.93 -1.56
N GLY A 175 36.27 -4.94 -1.32
CA GLY A 175 35.99 -3.82 -0.41
C GLY A 175 35.97 -4.21 1.07
N GLY A 176 36.45 -5.41 1.40
CA GLY A 176 36.63 -5.89 2.76
C GLY A 176 37.92 -5.39 3.40
N ARG A 177 37.99 -5.48 4.74
CA ARG A 177 39.21 -5.17 5.51
C ARG A 177 39.60 -6.37 6.36
N MET A 178 40.90 -6.60 6.46
CA MET A 178 41.45 -7.67 7.29
C MET A 178 41.85 -7.06 8.63
N VAL A 179 41.24 -7.53 9.72
CA VAL A 179 41.50 -7.05 11.09
C VAL A 179 42.22 -8.15 11.86
N ASP A 180 43.29 -7.79 12.58
CA ASP A 180 43.98 -8.72 13.46
C ASP A 180 43.26 -8.78 14.81
N ALA A 181 42.62 -9.93 15.07
CA ALA A 181 41.86 -10.16 16.29
C ALA A 181 42.74 -10.27 17.56
N ASN A 182 44.08 -10.37 17.44
CA ASN A 182 44.97 -10.32 18.60
C ASN A 182 45.23 -8.89 19.09
N LEU A 183 45.05 -7.89 18.22
CA LEU A 183 45.31 -6.47 18.53
C LEU A 183 44.01 -5.68 18.78
N SER A 184 42.84 -6.31 18.59
CA SER A 184 41.54 -5.67 18.71
C SER A 184 40.53 -6.62 19.34
N SER A 185 39.77 -6.16 20.34
CA SER A 185 38.66 -6.97 20.85
C SER A 185 37.65 -7.24 19.73
N LEU A 186 36.99 -8.39 19.74
CA LEU A 186 35.99 -8.73 18.72
C LEU A 186 34.93 -7.63 18.52
N SER A 187 34.55 -6.95 19.61
CA SER A 187 33.63 -5.81 19.57
C SER A 187 34.24 -4.59 18.87
N GLY A 188 35.52 -4.28 19.15
CA GLY A 188 36.26 -3.20 18.49
C GLY A 188 36.44 -3.46 17.00
N ALA A 189 36.84 -4.68 16.63
CA ALA A 189 36.92 -5.12 15.24
C ALA A 189 35.56 -4.99 14.54
N PHE A 190 34.45 -5.34 15.21
CA PHE A 190 33.12 -5.21 14.64
C PHE A 190 32.67 -3.74 14.48
N LYS A 191 33.03 -2.86 15.42
CA LYS A 191 32.77 -1.41 15.33
C LYS A 191 33.53 -0.82 14.14
N GLU A 192 34.79 -1.19 13.97
CA GLU A 192 35.66 -0.77 12.87
C GLU A 192 35.16 -1.29 11.51
N ILE A 193 34.72 -2.56 11.44
CA ILE A 193 34.13 -3.14 10.22
C ILE A 193 32.83 -2.43 9.84
N ARG A 194 32.00 -2.04 10.81
CA ARG A 194 30.74 -1.32 10.56
C ARG A 194 30.92 0.18 10.30
N GLY A 195 32.13 0.73 10.47
CA GLY A 195 32.39 2.17 10.34
C GLY A 195 31.69 3.00 11.42
N CYS A 196 31.37 2.39 12.56
CA CYS A 196 30.77 3.07 13.70
C CYS A 196 31.91 3.47 14.66
N HIS A 197 32.26 4.76 14.70
CA HIS A 197 33.13 5.30 15.75
C HIS A 197 32.33 5.56 17.03
#